data_AF-A0A3N6ULW2-F1
#
_entry.id   AF-A0A3N6ULW2-F1
#
_cell.length_a   1.000
_cell.length_b   1.000
_cell.length_c   1.000
_cell.angle_alpha   90.00
_cell.angle_beta   90.00
_cell.angle_gamma   90.00
#
_symmetry.space_group_name_H-M   'P 1'
#
loop_
_entity.id
_entity.type
_entity.pdbx_description
1 polymer ?
#
loop_
_entity_poly.entity_id
_entity_poly.type
_entity_poly.pdbx_seq_one_letter_code
_entity_poly.pdbx_strand_id
1 'polypeptide(L)'
;MRLSFLIPMVFLPVTVFAQTSLNAISDSAFQKDLFKKSSVKSIQGGSPVDGQSFTLTGKGKVLGTFIAGKGFNAHDDNVCFVGWSEKKPLIKTVIPTIGFDDWEAEVCNATKSVGIISNDSDTTIKIAVIYEAASPNATADEAVIFSVDSSKNDIEIDKALTGRIGSSGAKTIGELKKHLTEAH
;
A
#
# COMPACT_ATOMS: atom_id res chain seq x y z
N MET A 1 -62.42 -7.80 -30.56
CA MET A 1 -61.58 -6.97 -29.66
C MET A 1 -60.28 -7.71 -29.37
N ARG A 2 -59.14 -7.25 -29.90
CA ARG A 2 -57.81 -7.76 -29.51
C ARG A 2 -57.32 -6.92 -28.34
N LEU A 3 -57.19 -7.54 -27.18
CA LEU A 3 -56.71 -6.92 -25.94
C LEU A 3 -55.18 -6.96 -25.96
N SER A 4 -54.54 -5.84 -26.31
CA SER A 4 -53.08 -5.72 -26.22
C SER A 4 -52.66 -5.54 -24.76
N PHE A 5 -52.00 -6.56 -24.21
CA PHE A 5 -51.39 -6.51 -22.88
C PHE A 5 -50.04 -5.77 -22.98
N LEU A 6 -49.99 -4.54 -22.49
CA LEU A 6 -48.76 -3.79 -22.27
C LEU A 6 -48.10 -4.31 -20.98
N ILE A 7 -46.99 -5.04 -21.11
CA ILE A 7 -46.16 -5.46 -19.98
C ILE A 7 -45.28 -4.25 -19.59
N PRO A 8 -45.40 -3.71 -18.37
CA PRO A 8 -44.52 -2.64 -17.91
C PRO A 8 -43.13 -3.24 -17.65
N MET A 9 -42.15 -2.81 -18.45
CA MET A 9 -40.75 -3.18 -18.30
C MET A 9 -40.16 -2.41 -17.11
N VAL A 10 -40.08 -3.08 -15.95
CA VAL A 10 -39.47 -2.53 -14.73
C VAL A 10 -37.96 -2.53 -14.91
N PHE A 11 -37.38 -1.37 -15.20
CA PHE A 11 -35.92 -1.17 -15.12
C PHE A 11 -35.51 -1.15 -13.65
N LEU A 12 -34.99 -2.27 -13.14
CA LEU A 12 -34.30 -2.29 -11.85
C LEU A 12 -32.94 -1.58 -12.01
N PRO A 13 -32.64 -0.53 -11.21
CA PRO A 13 -31.33 0.11 -11.26
C PRO A 13 -30.27 -0.87 -10.76
N VAL A 14 -29.32 -1.21 -11.63
CA VAL A 14 -28.12 -1.95 -11.25
C VAL A 14 -27.19 -0.96 -10.55
N THR A 15 -27.18 -0.95 -9.23
CA THR A 15 -26.21 -0.17 -8.46
C THR A 15 -24.84 -0.85 -8.57
N VAL A 16 -23.97 -0.31 -9.43
CA VAL A 16 -22.57 -0.72 -9.49
C VAL A 16 -21.84 -0.13 -8.29
N PHE A 17 -21.52 -0.95 -7.29
CA PHE A 17 -20.61 -0.56 -6.22
C PHE A 17 -19.18 -0.57 -6.76
N ALA A 18 -18.56 0.60 -6.82
CA ALA A 18 -17.20 0.72 -7.33
C ALA A 18 -16.20 0.33 -6.22
N GLN A 19 -15.73 -0.92 -6.30
CA GLN A 19 -14.77 -1.54 -5.38
C GLN A 19 -13.39 -0.87 -5.40
N THR A 20 -12.72 -0.83 -4.25
CA THR A 20 -11.33 -0.38 -4.12
C THR A 20 -10.38 -1.49 -4.57
N SER A 21 -9.39 -1.17 -5.41
CA SER A 21 -8.47 -2.17 -5.97
C SER A 21 -7.04 -1.67 -6.11
N LEU A 22 -6.11 -2.62 -6.01
CA LEU A 22 -4.71 -2.46 -6.40
C LEU A 22 -4.50 -3.24 -7.70
N ASN A 23 -4.10 -2.53 -8.75
CA ASN A 23 -3.84 -3.12 -10.05
C ASN A 23 -2.33 -3.08 -10.30
N ALA A 24 -1.70 -4.24 -10.41
CA ALA A 24 -0.27 -4.35 -10.65
C ALA A 24 0.13 -3.61 -11.94
N ILE A 25 1.28 -2.94 -11.91
CA ILE A 25 1.82 -2.21 -13.05
C ILE A 25 3.33 -2.41 -13.17
N SER A 26 3.89 -2.09 -14.35
CA SER A 26 5.33 -1.95 -14.51
C SER A 26 5.84 -0.74 -13.72
N ASP A 27 6.94 -0.95 -12.98
CA ASP A 27 7.62 0.09 -12.20
C ASP A 27 8.67 0.88 -13.00
N SER A 28 9.00 0.43 -14.22
CA SER A 28 10.08 0.98 -15.06
C SER A 28 9.99 2.50 -15.24
N ALA A 29 8.78 3.02 -15.39
CA ALA A 29 8.54 4.44 -15.56
C ALA A 29 8.95 5.27 -14.33
N PHE A 30 8.92 4.70 -13.13
CA PHE A 30 9.19 5.40 -11.86
C PHE A 30 10.64 5.31 -11.41
N GLN A 31 11.42 4.36 -11.91
CA GLN A 31 12.76 4.04 -11.40
C GLN A 31 13.65 5.27 -11.23
N LYS A 32 13.72 6.12 -12.26
CA LYS A 32 14.57 7.32 -12.24
C LYS A 32 14.17 8.33 -11.16
N ASP A 33 12.87 8.62 -11.05
CA ASP A 33 12.40 9.61 -10.09
C ASP A 33 12.40 9.06 -8.67
N LEU A 34 12.09 7.76 -8.50
CA LEU A 34 12.19 7.06 -7.22
C LEU A 34 13.63 7.05 -6.69
N PHE A 35 14.61 6.74 -7.53
CA PHE A 35 16.04 6.82 -7.17
C PHE A 35 16.43 8.21 -6.67
N LYS A 36 16.01 9.26 -7.38
CA LYS A 36 16.30 10.64 -6.99
C LYS A 36 15.61 11.02 -5.66
N LYS A 37 14.34 10.67 -5.50
CA LYS A 37 13.53 11.06 -4.34
C LYS A 37 13.89 10.29 -3.07
N SER A 38 14.25 9.02 -3.21
CA SER A 38 14.76 8.19 -2.11
C SER A 38 16.11 8.70 -1.60
N SER A 39 16.99 9.17 -2.49
CA SER A 39 18.28 9.79 -2.10
C SER A 39 18.09 11.02 -1.19
N VAL A 40 17.04 11.82 -1.41
CA VAL A 40 16.70 12.98 -0.54
C VAL A 40 16.26 12.53 0.86
N LYS A 41 15.88 11.26 1.01
CA LYS A 41 15.50 10.62 2.28
C LYS A 41 16.64 9.76 2.86
N SER A 42 17.89 10.00 2.42
CA SER A 42 19.06 9.23 2.85
C SER A 42 19.00 7.74 2.52
N ILE A 43 18.20 7.36 1.52
CA ILE A 43 18.15 6.00 0.97
C ILE A 43 18.98 5.96 -0.31
N GLN A 44 20.11 5.28 -0.25
CA GLN A 44 21.02 5.09 -1.37
C GLN A 44 20.54 3.95 -2.28
N GLY A 45 20.73 4.09 -3.59
CA GLY A 45 20.38 3.02 -4.53
C GLY A 45 18.89 2.71 -4.62
N GLY A 46 18.02 3.63 -4.17
CA GLY A 46 16.60 3.37 -4.05
C GLY A 46 15.97 2.93 -5.37
N SER A 47 15.31 1.77 -5.37
CA SER A 47 14.73 1.13 -6.54
C SER A 47 13.40 0.47 -6.18
N PRO A 48 12.48 0.29 -7.16
CA PRO A 48 11.27 -0.48 -6.94
C PRO A 48 11.58 -1.93 -6.56
N VAL A 49 10.69 -2.54 -5.78
CA VAL A 49 10.65 -3.99 -5.61
C VAL A 49 9.85 -4.58 -6.76
N ASP A 50 10.45 -5.53 -7.48
CA ASP A 50 9.86 -6.18 -8.65
C ASP A 50 8.46 -6.74 -8.35
N GLY A 51 7.48 -6.36 -9.17
CA GLY A 51 6.10 -6.83 -9.05
C GLY A 51 5.30 -6.22 -7.89
N GLN A 52 5.88 -5.31 -7.09
CA GLN A 52 5.23 -4.69 -5.94
C GLN A 52 4.89 -3.21 -6.19
N SER A 53 4.44 -2.91 -7.41
CA SER A 53 3.96 -1.58 -7.81
C SER A 53 2.53 -1.65 -8.32
N PHE A 54 1.67 -0.78 -7.80
CA PHE A 54 0.22 -0.89 -7.97
C PHE A 54 -0.42 0.47 -8.24
N THR A 55 -1.33 0.52 -9.21
CA THR A 55 -2.27 1.63 -9.33
C THR A 55 -3.42 1.40 -8.35
N LEU A 56 -3.64 2.35 -7.45
CA LEU A 56 -4.76 2.36 -6.52
C LEU A 56 -5.96 3.04 -7.17
N THR A 57 -7.06 2.31 -7.25
CA THR A 57 -8.36 2.81 -7.70
C THR A 57 -9.35 2.72 -6.56
N GLY A 58 -10.07 3.80 -6.26
CA GLY A 58 -11.15 3.83 -5.27
C GLY A 58 -12.38 4.53 -5.86
N LYS A 59 -13.56 3.95 -5.67
CA LYS A 59 -14.84 4.48 -6.21
C LYS A 59 -14.77 4.80 -7.72
N GLY A 60 -14.07 3.96 -8.48
CA GLY A 60 -13.91 4.10 -9.93
C GLY A 60 -12.93 5.18 -10.39
N LYS A 61 -12.20 5.84 -9.46
CA LYS A 61 -11.20 6.86 -9.77
C LYS A 61 -9.81 6.37 -9.38
N VAL A 62 -8.82 6.69 -10.22
CA VAL A 62 -7.41 6.48 -9.87
C VAL A 62 -7.05 7.49 -8.78
N LEU A 63 -6.62 6.99 -7.62
CA LEU A 63 -6.19 7.81 -6.48
C LEU A 63 -4.69 8.04 -6.48
N GLY A 64 -3.92 7.11 -7.05
CA GLY A 64 -2.48 7.22 -7.19
C GLY A 64 -1.83 5.90 -7.52
N THR A 65 -0.51 5.88 -7.43
CA THR A 65 0.33 4.71 -7.62
C THR A 65 1.17 4.50 -6.37
N PHE A 66 1.06 3.29 -5.82
CA PHE A 66 1.86 2.78 -4.72
C PHE A 66 3.06 2.01 -5.28
N ILE A 67 4.25 2.30 -4.80
CA ILE A 67 5.50 1.64 -5.23
C ILE A 67 6.22 1.17 -3.97
N ALA A 68 6.31 -0.14 -3.74
CA ALA A 68 7.24 -0.65 -2.74
C ALA A 68 8.67 -0.45 -3.24
N GLY A 69 9.54 0.04 -2.35
CA GLY A 69 10.93 0.35 -2.67
C GLY A 69 11.91 -0.28 -1.69
N LYS A 70 13.12 -0.51 -2.19
CA LYS A 70 14.28 -1.01 -1.44
C LYS A 70 15.52 -0.19 -1.75
N GLY A 71 16.45 -0.13 -0.82
CA GLY A 71 17.73 0.54 -0.99
C GLY A 71 18.65 0.27 0.20
N PHE A 72 19.57 1.20 0.45
CA PHE A 72 20.53 1.11 1.55
C PHE A 72 20.54 2.40 2.39
N ASN A 73 20.77 2.29 3.70
CA ASN A 73 21.02 3.47 4.55
C ASN A 73 22.49 3.93 4.44
N ALA A 74 22.94 4.81 5.34
CA ALA A 74 24.32 5.29 5.40
C ALA A 74 25.34 4.26 5.92
N HIS A 75 24.86 3.15 6.48
CA HIS A 75 25.65 2.05 7.03
C HIS A 75 25.71 0.82 6.11
N ASP A 76 25.21 0.97 4.87
CA ASP A 76 25.06 -0.10 3.87
C ASP A 76 24.08 -1.21 4.30
N ASP A 77 23.22 -0.95 5.29
CA ASP A 77 22.16 -1.88 5.66
C ASP A 77 21.01 -1.82 4.65
N ASN A 78 20.41 -2.98 4.36
CA ASN A 78 19.21 -3.03 3.52
C ASN A 78 18.05 -2.31 4.21
N VAL A 79 17.38 -1.43 3.48
CA VAL A 79 16.21 -0.68 3.97
C VAL A 79 15.06 -0.76 3.00
N CYS A 80 13.85 -0.60 3.53
CA CYS A 80 12.63 -0.55 2.76
C CYS A 80 11.92 0.79 2.90
N PHE A 81 11.13 1.12 1.88
CA PHE A 81 10.36 2.35 1.84
C PHE A 81 9.15 2.20 0.91
N VAL A 82 8.29 3.21 0.90
CA VAL A 82 7.18 3.34 -0.04
C VAL A 82 7.32 4.63 -0.83
N GLY A 83 7.26 4.53 -2.15
CA GLY A 83 7.05 5.65 -3.06
C GLY A 83 5.57 5.83 -3.37
N TRP A 84 5.13 7.08 -3.46
CA TRP A 84 3.78 7.43 -3.87
C TRP A 84 3.79 8.43 -5.02
N SER A 85 2.97 8.14 -6.03
CA SER A 85 2.79 8.99 -7.20
C SER A 85 1.31 9.28 -7.40
N GLU A 86 0.92 10.56 -7.39
CA GLU A 86 -0.41 10.98 -7.84
C GLU A 86 -0.55 10.88 -9.37
N LYS A 87 0.54 11.19 -10.08
CA LYS A 87 0.58 11.23 -11.54
C LYS A 87 1.84 10.58 -12.06
N LYS A 88 1.66 9.49 -12.81
CA LYS A 88 2.77 8.78 -13.45
C LYS A 88 3.54 9.73 -14.39
N PRO A 89 4.88 9.70 -14.42
CA PRO A 89 5.79 8.85 -13.63
C PRO A 89 6.39 9.53 -12.37
N LEU A 90 5.80 10.61 -11.87
CA LEU A 90 6.43 11.46 -10.86
C LEU A 90 6.10 11.00 -9.44
N ILE A 91 7.14 10.76 -8.65
CA ILE A 91 7.05 10.44 -7.23
C ILE A 91 6.82 11.73 -6.45
N LYS A 92 5.64 11.84 -5.84
CA LYS A 92 5.27 12.92 -4.94
C LYS A 92 6.07 12.83 -3.65
N THR A 93 6.03 11.66 -3.01
CA THR A 93 6.69 11.42 -1.72
C THR A 93 7.33 10.04 -1.66
N VAL A 94 8.39 9.96 -0.85
CA VAL A 94 9.04 8.72 -0.41
C VAL A 94 8.92 8.69 1.11
N ILE A 95 8.38 7.59 1.62
CA ILE A 95 8.14 7.35 3.04
C ILE A 95 9.05 6.19 3.48
N PRO A 96 10.14 6.47 4.20
CA PRO A 96 10.99 5.43 4.78
C PRO A 96 10.22 4.53 5.75
N THR A 97 10.57 3.24 5.80
CA THR A 97 10.00 2.27 6.74
C THR A 97 11.11 1.49 7.45
N ILE A 98 11.26 0.18 7.20
CA ILE A 98 12.25 -0.68 7.87
C ILE A 98 13.66 -0.15 7.63
N GLY A 99 14.41 0.06 8.72
CA GLY A 99 15.73 0.71 8.72
C GLY A 99 15.71 2.21 9.01
N PHE A 100 14.56 2.78 9.38
CA PHE A 100 14.38 4.18 9.75
C PHE A 100 13.37 4.36 10.88
N ASP A 101 13.50 5.48 11.60
CA ASP A 101 12.58 5.93 12.66
C ASP A 101 12.22 4.80 13.65
N ASP A 102 10.94 4.43 13.72
CA ASP A 102 10.39 3.41 14.61
C ASP A 102 11.00 2.00 14.33
N TRP A 103 11.71 1.82 13.21
CA TRP A 103 12.38 0.59 12.77
C TRP A 103 13.89 0.78 12.51
N GLU A 104 14.53 1.79 13.12
CA GLU A 104 15.96 2.11 12.87
C GLU A 104 16.92 0.97 13.23
N ALA A 105 16.53 0.09 14.17
CA ALA A 105 17.34 -1.04 14.62
C ALA A 105 17.16 -2.31 13.77
N GLU A 106 16.36 -2.24 12.70
CA GLU A 106 16.02 -3.37 11.84
C GLU A 106 16.57 -3.20 10.43
N VAL A 107 16.92 -4.31 9.79
CA VAL A 107 17.25 -4.36 8.37
C VAL A 107 16.11 -4.99 7.59
N CYS A 108 15.85 -4.48 6.39
CA CYS A 108 14.82 -5.03 5.52
C CYS A 108 15.38 -6.17 4.68
N ASN A 109 14.96 -7.40 4.94
CA ASN A 109 15.32 -8.54 4.10
C ASN A 109 14.47 -8.58 2.82
N ALA A 110 13.16 -8.33 2.95
CA ALA A 110 12.23 -8.39 1.82
C ALA A 110 10.94 -7.60 2.05
N THR A 111 10.33 -7.11 0.97
CA THR A 111 8.90 -6.78 0.95
C THR A 111 8.12 -8.02 0.49
N LYS A 112 7.35 -8.63 1.38
CA LYS A 112 6.65 -9.90 1.12
C LYS A 112 5.30 -9.69 0.47
N SER A 113 4.55 -8.70 0.92
CA SER A 113 3.18 -8.49 0.46
C SER A 113 2.76 -7.03 0.57
N VAL A 114 1.90 -6.60 -0.36
CA VAL A 114 1.20 -5.31 -0.34
C VAL A 114 -0.27 -5.58 -0.60
N GLY A 115 -1.16 -4.98 0.18
CA GLY A 115 -2.59 -5.19 -0.02
C GLY A 115 -3.50 -4.24 0.73
N ILE A 116 -4.74 -4.10 0.25
CA ILE A 116 -5.77 -3.31 0.91
C ILE A 116 -6.32 -4.10 2.09
N ILE A 117 -6.30 -3.49 3.28
CA ILE A 117 -6.85 -4.05 4.52
C ILE A 117 -8.14 -3.40 4.99
N SER A 118 -8.48 -2.21 4.47
CA SER A 118 -9.79 -1.57 4.72
C SER A 118 -10.91 -2.24 3.92
N ASN A 119 -12.14 -2.10 4.41
CA ASN A 119 -13.35 -2.49 3.69
C ASN A 119 -13.76 -1.41 2.68
N ASP A 120 -14.55 -1.78 1.67
CA ASP A 120 -15.07 -0.82 0.67
C ASP A 120 -16.03 0.23 1.26
N SER A 121 -16.60 -0.06 2.44
CA SER A 121 -17.43 0.88 3.20
C SER A 121 -16.61 1.92 3.97
N ASP A 122 -15.30 1.70 4.15
CA ASP A 122 -14.48 2.56 4.99
C ASP A 122 -14.22 3.90 4.29
N THR A 123 -14.20 4.98 5.07
CA THR A 123 -13.96 6.33 4.54
C THR A 123 -12.50 6.54 4.14
N THR A 124 -11.59 5.81 4.78
CA THR A 124 -10.15 5.89 4.56
C THR A 124 -9.67 4.55 4.03
N ILE A 125 -8.96 4.57 2.91
CA ILE A 125 -8.37 3.35 2.35
C ILE A 125 -7.10 3.06 3.12
N LYS A 126 -6.95 1.80 3.57
CA LYS A 126 -5.78 1.33 4.31
C LYS A 126 -5.03 0.30 3.47
N ILE A 127 -3.76 0.55 3.21
CA ILE A 127 -2.86 -0.37 2.51
C ILE A 127 -1.84 -0.87 3.54
N ALA A 128 -1.70 -2.17 3.67
CA ALA A 128 -0.64 -2.78 4.45
C ALA A 128 0.52 -3.20 3.54
N VAL A 129 1.73 -3.04 4.05
CA VAL A 129 2.93 -3.70 3.54
C VAL A 129 3.46 -4.63 4.61
N ILE A 130 3.72 -5.88 4.25
CA ILE A 130 4.36 -6.85 5.13
C ILE A 130 5.80 -6.98 4.69
N TYR A 131 6.72 -6.70 5.61
CA TYR A 131 8.16 -6.81 5.44
C TYR A 131 8.67 -8.02 6.19
N GLU A 132 9.69 -8.66 5.65
CA GLU A 132 10.60 -9.49 6.43
C GLU A 132 11.68 -8.57 6.99
N ALA A 133 11.62 -8.30 8.29
CA ALA A 133 12.59 -7.47 9.00
C ALA A 133 13.51 -8.35 9.84
N ALA A 134 14.78 -7.95 9.96
CA ALA A 134 15.74 -8.64 10.82
C ALA A 134 16.39 -7.69 11.81
N SER A 135 16.46 -8.15 13.05
CA SER A 135 17.29 -7.60 14.11
C SER A 135 18.51 -8.51 14.30
N PRO A 136 19.54 -8.11 15.08
CA PRO A 136 20.70 -8.96 15.33
C PRO A 136 20.38 -10.36 15.90
N ASN A 137 19.21 -10.52 16.55
CA ASN A 137 18.86 -11.75 17.27
C ASN A 137 17.68 -12.53 16.64
N ALA A 138 16.94 -11.94 15.70
CA ALA A 138 15.73 -12.56 15.15
C ALA A 138 15.30 -11.95 13.82
N THR A 139 14.63 -12.75 13.00
CA THR A 139 13.86 -12.30 11.83
C THR A 139 12.37 -12.38 12.17
N ALA A 140 11.62 -11.34 11.85
CA ALA A 140 10.19 -11.23 12.06
C ALA A 140 9.48 -10.68 10.82
N ASP A 141 8.17 -10.96 10.74
CA ASP A 141 7.30 -10.37 9.73
C ASP A 141 6.60 -9.16 10.36
N GLU A 142 6.93 -7.95 9.89
CA GLU A 142 6.43 -6.68 10.40
C GLU A 142 5.51 -6.02 9.36
N ALA A 143 4.34 -5.55 9.80
CA ALA A 143 3.38 -4.87 8.95
C ALA A 143 3.42 -3.35 9.18
N VAL A 144 3.58 -2.58 8.10
CA VAL A 144 3.42 -1.12 8.12
C VAL A 144 2.13 -0.75 7.40
N ILE A 145 1.28 0.02 8.08
CA ILE A 145 -0.03 0.40 7.57
C ILE A 145 0.00 1.83 7.07
N PHE A 146 -0.52 2.03 5.87
CA PHE A 146 -0.65 3.32 5.22
C PHE A 146 -2.11 3.73 5.09
N SER A 147 -2.41 4.99 5.41
CA SER A 147 -3.68 5.64 5.14
C SER A 147 -3.59 6.41 3.84
N VAL A 148 -4.56 6.22 2.95
CA VAL A 148 -4.71 7.03 1.75
C VAL A 148 -5.87 8.00 1.94
N ASP A 149 -5.55 9.30 1.92
CA ASP A 149 -6.53 10.37 1.90
C ASP A 149 -7.01 10.60 0.46
N SER A 150 -8.18 10.05 0.14
CA SER A 150 -8.80 10.16 -1.18
C SER A 150 -9.18 11.60 -1.57
N SER A 151 -9.25 12.54 -0.62
CA SER A 151 -9.54 13.95 -0.90
C SER A 151 -8.29 14.71 -1.33
N LYS A 152 -7.13 14.33 -0.78
CA LYS A 152 -5.84 14.97 -1.08
C LYS A 152 -4.97 14.16 -2.04
N ASN A 153 -5.41 12.97 -2.44
CA ASN A 153 -4.62 11.95 -3.15
C ASN A 153 -3.25 11.73 -2.48
N ASP A 154 -3.23 11.73 -1.15
CA ASP A 154 -2.01 11.60 -0.37
C ASP A 154 -1.97 10.32 0.43
N ILE A 155 -0.78 9.95 0.86
CA ILE A 155 -0.55 8.75 1.67
C ILE A 155 0.36 9.06 2.85
N GLU A 156 0.08 8.45 3.98
CA GLU A 156 0.85 8.57 5.21
C GLU A 156 0.84 7.25 6.00
N ILE A 157 1.80 7.06 6.90
CA ILE A 157 1.78 5.91 7.82
C ILE A 157 0.67 6.13 8.85
N ASP A 158 -0.22 5.14 8.99
CA ASP A 158 -1.14 5.04 10.11
C ASP A 158 -0.37 4.52 11.34
N LYS A 159 0.27 5.43 12.08
CA LYS A 159 1.07 5.05 13.26
C LYS A 159 0.25 4.33 14.33
N ALA A 160 -1.00 4.74 14.53
CA ALA A 160 -1.86 4.16 15.55
C ALA A 160 -2.21 2.70 15.22
N LEU A 161 -2.61 2.42 13.98
CA LEU A 161 -2.92 1.06 13.56
C LEU A 161 -1.66 0.22 13.43
N THR A 162 -0.58 0.78 12.89
CA THR A 162 0.73 0.12 12.81
C THR A 162 1.24 -0.29 14.19
N GLY A 163 1.18 0.58 15.19
CA GLY A 163 1.59 0.23 16.56
C GLY A 163 0.71 -0.85 17.21
N ARG A 164 -0.53 -1.04 16.75
CA ARG A 164 -1.46 -2.05 17.28
C ARG A 164 -1.28 -3.43 16.67
N ILE A 165 -1.04 -3.50 15.36
CA ILE A 165 -1.02 -4.77 14.61
C ILE A 165 0.26 -5.01 13.81
N GLY A 166 1.22 -4.09 13.83
CA GLY A 166 2.43 -4.15 13.02
C GLY A 166 3.27 -5.39 13.33
N SER A 167 3.47 -5.66 14.61
CA SER A 167 4.24 -6.82 15.08
C SER A 167 3.35 -8.04 15.37
N SER A 168 2.23 -8.20 14.65
CA SER A 168 1.34 -9.36 14.84
C SER A 168 1.93 -10.67 14.30
N GLY A 169 3.04 -10.60 13.55
CA GLY A 169 3.65 -11.75 12.88
C GLY A 169 2.85 -12.27 11.68
N ALA A 170 1.91 -11.49 11.15
CA ALA A 170 1.14 -11.85 9.97
C ALA A 170 2.04 -11.91 8.74
N LYS A 171 1.96 -13.02 8.00
CA LYS A 171 2.78 -13.26 6.81
C LYS A 171 2.06 -12.88 5.53
N THR A 172 0.74 -12.77 5.60
CA THR A 172 -0.12 -12.45 4.47
C THR A 172 -1.14 -11.38 4.82
N ILE A 173 -1.62 -10.65 3.81
CA ILE A 173 -2.70 -9.66 3.97
C ILE A 173 -3.98 -10.31 4.52
N GLY A 174 -4.23 -11.57 4.17
CA GLY A 174 -5.38 -12.33 4.68
C GLY A 174 -5.27 -12.61 6.19
N GLU A 175 -4.09 -12.97 6.68
CA GLU A 175 -3.83 -13.13 8.12
C GLU A 175 -3.93 -11.81 8.86
N LEU A 176 -3.35 -10.74 8.31
CA LEU A 176 -3.40 -9.40 8.91
C LEU A 176 -4.86 -8.90 9.06
N LYS A 177 -5.72 -9.20 8.07
CA LYS A 177 -7.16 -8.92 8.15
C LYS A 177 -7.87 -9.66 9.28
N LYS A 178 -7.44 -10.87 9.65
CA LYS A 178 -8.01 -11.59 10.80
C LYS A 178 -7.64 -10.92 12.12
N HIS A 179 -6.39 -10.48 12.26
CA HIS A 179 -5.96 -9.75 13.46
C HIS A 179 -6.69 -8.41 13.62
N LEU A 180 -7.07 -7.75 12.53
CA LEU A 180 -7.92 -6.54 12.59
C LEU A 180 -9.29 -6.83 13.21
N THR A 181 -9.86 -8.00 12.95
CA THR A 181 -11.18 -8.38 13.50
C THR A 181 -11.12 -8.92 14.92
N GLU A 182 -9.98 -9.48 15.34
CA GLU A 182 -9.76 -10.02 16.69
C GLU A 182 -9.30 -8.97 17.70
N ALA A 183 -8.82 -7.81 17.22
CA ALA A 183 -8.40 -6.68 18.05
C ALA A 183 -9.55 -5.76 18.52
N HIS A 184 -10.81 -6.23 18.39
CA HIS A 184 -12.04 -5.57 18.81
C HIS A 184 -12.80 -6.44 19.81
#